data_AF-A0AAV3GHD5-F1
#
_entry.id   AF-A0AAV3GHD5-F1
#
_cell.length_a   1.000
_cell.length_b   1.000
_cell.length_c   1.000
_cell.angle_alpha   90.00
_cell.angle_beta   90.00
_cell.angle_gamma   90.00
#
_symmetry.space_group_name_H-M   'P 1'
#
loop_
_entity.id
_entity.type
_entity.pdbx_description
1 polymer ?
#
loop_
_entity_poly.entity_id
_entity_poly.type
_entity_poly.pdbx_seq_one_letter_code
_entity_poly.pdbx_strand_id
1 'polypeptide(L)'
;MTVAIRKKRAMDIGEYRGQKIHHLTCLGEDKEKKMHWIVRCDCGVVRSIPRSKFGVIKTCGCQKFGGEKKKEFIYHGGLNELKPKKAALSKELFYKFNVSGCEMPVEGILIQEYTNSATMYVTETFTKADRVFVRQQGRRFVVRKKDLFVK
;
A
#
# COMPACT_ATOMS: atom_id res chain seq x y z
N MET A 1 14.45 15.88 36.70
CA MET A 1 13.13 15.50 36.16
C MET A 1 13.34 14.42 35.09
N THR A 2 13.28 13.16 35.49
CA THR A 2 13.55 12.01 34.62
C THR A 2 12.27 11.66 33.85
N VAL A 3 12.20 12.03 32.57
CA VAL A 3 11.08 11.65 31.69
C VAL A 3 11.18 10.15 31.45
N ALA A 4 10.35 9.38 32.15
CA ALA A 4 10.20 7.95 31.93
C ALA A 4 9.73 7.72 30.49
N ILE A 5 10.62 7.21 29.64
CA ILE A 5 10.27 6.74 28.30
C ILE A 5 9.37 5.51 28.48
N ARG A 6 8.05 5.71 28.48
CA ARG A 6 7.06 4.62 28.49
C ARG A 6 7.42 3.65 27.36
N LYS A 7 7.89 2.45 27.70
CA LYS A 7 7.98 1.32 26.78
C LYS A 7 6.56 1.08 26.24
N LYS A 8 6.26 1.58 25.03
CA LYS A 8 4.96 1.36 24.39
C LYS A 8 4.78 -0.15 24.22
N ARG A 9 3.75 -0.70 24.90
CA ARG A 9 3.28 -2.07 24.68
C ARG A 9 3.09 -2.29 23.17
N ALA A 10 3.30 -3.53 22.71
CA ALA A 10 2.91 -3.95 21.37
C ALA A 10 1.37 -3.91 21.28
N MET A 11 0.80 -2.74 20.97
CA MET A 11 -0.65 -2.50 20.84
C MET A 11 -1.23 -3.21 19.62
N ASP A 12 -2.44 -3.74 19.78
CA ASP A 12 -3.15 -4.66 18.89
C ASP A 12 -3.53 -4.05 17.51
N ILE A 13 -3.87 -4.88 16.52
CA ILE A 13 -4.26 -4.45 15.16
C ILE A 13 -5.54 -3.66 15.12
N GLY A 14 -6.49 -3.99 15.99
CA GLY A 14 -7.75 -3.24 16.07
C GLY A 14 -7.52 -1.76 16.37
N GLU A 15 -6.46 -1.42 17.10
CA GLU A 15 -6.19 -0.05 17.52
C GLU A 15 -5.45 0.76 16.45
N TYR A 16 -4.50 0.16 15.72
CA TYR A 16 -3.67 0.92 14.77
C TYR A 16 -4.28 1.10 13.38
N ARG A 17 -5.30 0.33 12.98
CA ARG A 17 -5.89 0.49 11.65
C ARG A 17 -6.52 1.89 11.52
N GLY A 18 -6.11 2.63 10.50
CA GLY A 18 -6.52 4.03 10.29
C GLY A 18 -5.72 5.05 11.11
N GLN A 19 -4.92 4.63 12.10
CA GLN A 19 -4.09 5.58 12.84
C GLN A 19 -2.97 6.14 11.98
N LYS A 20 -2.88 7.47 11.97
CA LYS A 20 -1.77 8.21 11.41
C LYS A 20 -0.77 8.57 12.51
N ILE A 21 0.48 8.15 12.32
CA ILE A 21 1.61 8.54 13.16
C ILE A 21 2.67 9.17 12.27
N HIS A 22 3.08 10.40 12.58
CA HIS A 22 3.91 11.22 11.71
C HIS A 22 3.32 11.31 10.30
N HIS A 23 4.04 10.88 9.27
CA HIS A 23 3.58 10.85 7.88
C HIS A 23 3.11 9.46 7.44
N LEU A 24 2.89 8.51 8.34
CA LEU A 24 2.53 7.13 8.03
C LEU A 24 1.16 6.78 8.63
N THR A 25 0.23 6.39 7.77
CA THR A 25 -1.07 5.84 8.15
C THR A 25 -1.02 4.33 8.07
N CYS A 26 -1.38 3.63 9.15
CA CYS A 26 -1.50 2.18 9.15
C CYS A 26 -2.83 1.75 8.51
N LEU A 27 -2.75 0.81 7.57
CA LEU A 27 -3.90 0.32 6.79
C LEU A 27 -4.33 -1.07 7.24
N GLY A 28 -3.40 -1.87 7.75
CA GLY A 28 -3.64 -3.22 8.24
C GLY A 28 -2.36 -4.02 8.37
N GLU A 29 -2.49 -5.29 8.74
CA GLU A 29 -1.38 -6.23 8.80
C GLU A 29 -0.99 -6.75 7.42
N ASP A 30 0.30 -7.04 7.25
CA ASP A 30 0.80 -7.77 6.10
C ASP A 30 0.62 -9.28 6.34
N LYS A 31 -0.37 -9.90 5.69
CA LYS A 31 -0.61 -11.34 5.85
C LYS A 31 0.51 -12.21 5.29
N GLU A 32 1.38 -11.69 4.41
CA GLU A 32 2.57 -12.44 3.99
C GLU A 32 3.71 -12.38 5.01
N LYS A 33 3.83 -11.26 5.71
CA LYS A 33 4.91 -11.00 6.66
C LYS A 33 4.34 -10.82 8.05
N LYS A 34 4.44 -11.89 8.86
CA LYS A 34 4.11 -11.83 10.29
C LYS A 34 4.80 -10.63 10.95
N MET A 35 4.08 -9.96 11.85
CA MET A 35 4.56 -8.79 12.58
C MET A 35 4.94 -7.58 11.70
N HIS A 36 4.36 -7.45 10.50
CA HIS A 36 4.51 -6.25 9.67
C HIS A 36 3.17 -5.54 9.47
N TRP A 37 3.24 -4.21 9.41
CA TRP A 37 2.12 -3.35 9.02
C TRP A 37 2.28 -2.90 7.60
N ILE A 38 1.15 -2.85 6.90
CA ILE A 38 1.01 -2.12 5.65
C ILE A 38 0.67 -0.68 6.00
N VAL A 39 1.56 0.23 5.61
CA VAL A 39 1.42 1.66 5.87
C VAL A 39 1.39 2.44 4.56
N ARG A 40 0.59 3.49 4.51
CA ARG A 40 0.64 4.51 3.46
C ARG A 40 1.31 5.75 4.02
N CYS A 41 2.27 6.29 3.28
CA CYS A 41 2.82 7.58 3.62
C CYS A 41 2.08 8.73 2.94
N ASP A 42 2.16 9.94 3.50
CA ASP A 42 1.66 11.17 2.87
C ASP A 42 2.20 11.36 1.44
N CYS A 43 3.39 10.79 1.16
CA CYS A 43 4.00 10.71 -0.17
C CYS A 43 3.21 9.84 -1.19
N GLY A 44 2.13 9.17 -0.77
CA GLY A 44 1.35 8.23 -1.56
C GLY A 44 1.93 6.81 -1.62
N VAL A 45 3.19 6.62 -1.23
CA VAL A 45 3.85 5.30 -1.26
C VAL A 45 3.30 4.39 -0.16
N VAL A 46 2.89 3.19 -0.57
CA VAL A 46 2.54 2.08 0.32
C VAL A 46 3.77 1.21 0.56
N ARG A 47 4.02 0.81 1.81
CA ARG A 47 5.09 -0.10 2.21
C ARG A 47 4.65 -1.07 3.30
N SER A 48 5.28 -2.23 3.33
CA SER A 48 5.25 -3.14 4.48
C SER A 48 6.45 -2.86 5.39
N ILE A 49 6.19 -2.57 6.66
CA ILE A 49 7.23 -2.26 7.67
C ILE A 49 7.05 -3.10 8.93
N PRO A 50 8.13 -3.41 9.67
CA PRO A 50 8.02 -4.15 10.93
C PRO A 50 7.17 -3.41 11.98
N ARG A 51 6.39 -4.14 12.78
CA ARG A 51 5.54 -3.59 13.85
C ARG A 51 6.30 -2.77 14.87
N SER A 52 7.52 -3.20 15.22
CA SER A 52 8.42 -2.47 16.11
C SER A 52 8.91 -1.13 15.57
N LYS A 53 8.82 -0.91 14.26
CA LYS A 53 9.26 0.32 13.59
C LYS A 53 8.11 1.31 13.37
N PHE A 54 6.86 0.87 13.51
CA PHE A 54 5.70 1.77 13.41
C PHE A 54 5.70 2.74 14.60
N GLY A 55 5.67 4.04 14.30
CA GLY A 55 5.84 5.12 15.28
C GLY A 55 7.29 5.50 15.60
N VAL A 56 8.28 4.75 15.11
CA VAL A 56 9.71 5.14 15.14
C VAL A 56 10.10 5.79 13.80
N ILE A 57 9.64 5.20 12.70
CA ILE A 57 9.87 5.74 11.36
C ILE A 57 8.91 6.90 11.12
N LYS A 58 9.45 8.07 10.75
CA LYS A 58 8.67 9.29 10.48
C LYS A 58 8.07 9.34 9.07
N THR A 59 8.77 8.79 8.07
CA THR A 59 8.40 8.90 6.64
C THR A 59 8.70 7.61 5.86
N CYS A 60 8.14 7.48 4.65
CA CYS A 60 8.47 6.44 3.68
C CYS A 60 9.94 6.50 3.18
N GLY A 61 10.73 7.49 3.62
CA GLY A 61 12.04 7.82 3.07
C GLY A 61 12.00 8.73 1.85
N CYS A 62 10.81 9.16 1.38
CA CYS A 62 10.66 10.10 0.25
C CYS A 62 11.49 11.37 0.43
N GLN A 63 11.59 11.90 1.65
CA GLN A 63 12.34 13.11 1.95
C GLN A 63 13.86 12.89 1.99
N LYS A 64 14.34 11.66 2.19
CA LYS A 64 15.78 11.35 2.20
C LYS A 64 16.33 11.18 0.78
N PHE A 65 15.48 10.78 -0.15
CA PHE A 65 15.80 10.75 -1.58
C PHE A 65 15.32 12.06 -2.21
N GLY A 66 15.92 13.18 -1.82
CA GLY A 66 15.69 14.51 -2.42
C GLY A 66 16.22 14.66 -3.84
N GLY A 67 16.39 13.54 -4.57
CA GLY A 67 16.68 13.52 -5.99
C GLY A 67 15.55 12.74 -6.66
N GLU A 68 14.86 13.39 -7.57
CA GLU A 68 13.74 12.89 -8.35
C GLU A 68 14.13 11.67 -9.19
N LYS A 69 14.27 10.49 -8.57
CA LYS A 69 14.15 9.25 -9.32
C LYS A 69 12.66 8.93 -9.40
N LYS A 70 11.95 9.67 -10.28
CA LYS A 70 10.78 9.12 -10.96
C LYS A 70 11.29 7.82 -11.56
N LYS A 71 11.03 6.68 -10.92
CA LYS A 71 11.18 5.40 -11.60
C LYS A 71 10.18 5.51 -12.74
N GLU A 72 10.68 5.68 -13.96
CA GLU A 72 9.92 5.47 -15.17
C GLU A 72 9.43 4.02 -15.11
N PHE A 73 8.25 3.84 -14.54
CA PHE A 73 7.44 2.69 -14.87
C PHE A 73 7.28 2.78 -16.39
N ILE A 74 7.56 1.71 -17.13
CA ILE A 74 7.30 1.67 -18.57
C ILE A 74 5.80 1.94 -18.72
N TYR A 75 5.48 3.17 -19.14
CA TYR A 75 4.16 3.76 -19.15
C TYR A 75 3.79 3.92 -20.62
N HIS A 76 2.72 3.25 -21.05
CA HIS A 76 2.10 3.59 -22.33
C HIS A 76 1.34 4.92 -22.12
N GLY A 77 2.03 6.04 -22.42
CA GLY A 77 1.58 7.41 -22.16
C GLY A 77 0.26 7.80 -22.83
N GLY A 78 -0.47 8.71 -22.19
CA GLY A 78 -1.50 9.53 -22.85
C GLY A 78 -2.74 9.91 -22.04
N LEU A 79 -3.26 9.07 -21.13
CA LEU A 79 -4.66 9.22 -20.64
C LEU A 79 -4.84 9.37 -19.11
N ASN A 80 -3.79 9.28 -18.31
CA ASN A 80 -3.90 9.07 -16.86
C ASN A 80 -3.20 10.13 -15.99
N GLU A 81 -2.85 11.30 -16.55
CA GLU A 81 -2.27 12.41 -15.77
C GLU A 81 -3.33 13.28 -15.06
N LEU A 82 -4.60 13.16 -15.46
CA LEU A 82 -5.70 13.89 -14.85
C LEU A 82 -6.19 13.15 -13.59
N LYS A 83 -6.22 13.87 -12.46
CA LYS A 83 -6.96 13.43 -11.26
C LYS A 83 -8.39 13.05 -11.70
N PRO A 84 -8.96 11.96 -11.15
CA PRO A 84 -10.30 11.54 -11.54
C PRO A 84 -11.28 12.68 -11.26
N LYS A 85 -12.16 12.96 -12.23
CA LYS A 85 -13.19 14.02 -12.08
C LYS A 85 -14.07 13.80 -10.85
N LYS A 86 -14.30 12.54 -10.47
CA LYS A 86 -14.89 12.11 -9.21
C LYS A 86 -14.12 10.90 -8.70
N ALA A 87 -13.59 11.00 -7.48
CA ALA A 87 -12.98 9.85 -6.80
C ALA A 87 -14.09 8.85 -6.44
N ALA A 88 -13.95 7.61 -6.90
CA ALA A 88 -14.88 6.52 -6.68
C ALA A 88 -14.31 5.44 -5.76
N LEU A 89 -12.99 5.45 -5.53
CA LEU A 89 -12.32 4.43 -4.72
C LEU A 89 -11.76 5.02 -3.43
N SER A 90 -11.96 4.30 -2.33
CA SER A 90 -11.40 4.64 -1.03
C SER A 90 -9.98 4.13 -0.91
N LYS A 91 -9.12 4.96 -0.31
CA LYS A 91 -7.73 4.60 0.02
C LYS A 91 -7.63 3.70 1.26
N GLU A 92 -8.70 3.55 2.03
CA GLU A 92 -8.70 2.83 3.32
C GLU A 92 -9.28 1.41 3.21
N LEU A 93 -9.91 1.10 2.08
CA LEU A 93 -10.49 -0.21 1.80
C LEU A 93 -9.49 -1.14 1.12
N PHE A 94 -9.73 -2.43 1.32
CA PHE A 94 -9.10 -3.51 0.59
C PHE A 94 -10.00 -3.92 -0.57
N TYR A 95 -9.38 -4.25 -1.68
CA TYR A 95 -10.04 -4.63 -2.91
C TYR A 95 -9.54 -5.99 -3.36
N LYS A 96 -10.45 -6.80 -3.88
CA LYS A 96 -10.16 -8.06 -4.57
C LYS A 96 -10.22 -7.82 -6.08
N PHE A 97 -9.24 -8.35 -6.81
CA PHE A 97 -9.16 -8.22 -8.26
C PHE A 97 -8.29 -9.30 -8.90
N ASN A 98 -8.46 -9.50 -10.20
CA ASN A 98 -7.66 -10.43 -10.97
C ASN A 98 -6.42 -9.74 -11.55
N VAL A 99 -5.30 -10.45 -11.54
CA VAL A 99 -4.05 -10.01 -12.17
C VAL A 99 -3.67 -11.06 -13.21
N SER A 100 -3.33 -10.62 -14.42
CA SER A 100 -2.82 -11.52 -15.45
C SER A 100 -1.52 -12.18 -14.96
N GLY A 101 -1.46 -13.51 -15.01
CA GLY A 101 -0.35 -14.29 -14.46
C GLY A 101 -0.54 -14.74 -13.01
N CYS A 102 -1.64 -14.39 -12.35
CA CYS A 102 -2.07 -15.02 -11.10
C CYS A 102 -3.19 -16.03 -11.36
N GLU A 103 -3.12 -17.19 -10.72
CA GLU A 103 -4.14 -18.23 -10.77
C GLU A 103 -5.40 -17.83 -10.00
N MET A 104 -5.21 -17.13 -8.87
CA MET A 104 -6.28 -16.71 -7.98
C MET A 104 -6.45 -15.19 -7.96
N PRO A 105 -7.67 -14.67 -7.67
CA PRO A 105 -7.85 -13.26 -7.42
C PRO A 105 -6.98 -12.82 -6.24
N VAL A 106 -6.29 -11.70 -6.38
CA VAL A 106 -5.43 -11.13 -5.34
C VAL A 106 -6.17 -10.08 -4.53
N GLU A 107 -5.62 -9.73 -3.38
CA GLU A 107 -6.11 -8.60 -2.58
C GLU A 107 -5.09 -7.48 -2.54
N GLY A 108 -5.58 -6.25 -2.56
CA GLY A 108 -4.72 -5.09 -2.53
C GLY A 108 -5.44 -3.82 -2.15
N ILE A 109 -4.68 -2.74 -2.14
CA ILE A 109 -5.16 -1.41 -1.74
C ILE A 109 -4.86 -0.38 -2.81
N LEU A 110 -5.69 0.65 -2.88
CA LEU A 110 -5.56 1.71 -3.85
C LEU A 110 -4.28 2.54 -3.60
N ILE A 111 -3.39 2.66 -4.58
CA ILE A 111 -2.32 3.67 -4.57
C ILE A 111 -2.85 4.97 -5.18
N GLN A 112 -3.32 4.87 -6.42
CA GLN A 112 -3.74 6.01 -7.22
C GLN A 112 -4.94 5.63 -8.07
N GLU A 113 -5.91 6.52 -8.12
CA GLU A 113 -7.10 6.39 -8.95
C GLU A 113 -6.96 7.27 -10.20
N TYR A 114 -7.40 6.77 -11.35
CA TYR A 114 -7.47 7.48 -12.62
C TYR A 114 -8.93 7.52 -13.10
N THR A 115 -9.21 7.95 -14.34
CA THR A 115 -10.60 8.00 -14.83
C THR A 115 -11.25 6.61 -14.87
N ASN A 116 -10.63 5.64 -15.54
CA ASN A 116 -11.18 4.29 -15.76
C ASN A 116 -10.35 3.16 -15.14
N SER A 117 -9.21 3.49 -14.55
CA SER A 117 -8.28 2.54 -13.96
C SER A 117 -7.81 3.01 -12.58
N ALA A 118 -7.06 2.14 -11.91
CA ALA A 118 -6.39 2.42 -10.66
C ALA A 118 -5.07 1.65 -10.58
N THR A 119 -4.06 2.26 -9.98
CA THR A 119 -2.86 1.55 -9.53
C THR A 119 -3.15 0.96 -8.15
N MET A 120 -3.01 -0.35 -8.03
CA MET A 120 -3.20 -1.13 -6.81
C MET A 120 -1.87 -1.65 -6.28
N TYR A 121 -1.73 -1.69 -4.96
CA TYR A 121 -0.66 -2.42 -4.29
C TYR A 121 -1.19 -3.76 -3.78
N VAL A 122 -0.63 -4.86 -4.26
CA VAL A 122 -1.05 -6.21 -3.84
C VAL A 122 -0.49 -6.51 -2.45
N THR A 123 -1.41 -6.68 -1.51
CA THR A 123 -1.12 -7.00 -0.12
C THR A 123 -1.06 -8.50 0.08
N GLU A 124 -1.91 -9.26 -0.62
CA GLU A 124 -2.06 -10.69 -0.38
C GLU A 124 -2.29 -11.48 -1.66
N THR A 125 -1.72 -12.69 -1.69
CA THR A 125 -1.94 -13.70 -2.71
C THR A 125 -2.26 -15.03 -2.05
N PHE A 126 -2.97 -15.91 -2.77
CA PHE A 126 -3.47 -17.17 -2.22
C PHE A 126 -2.59 -18.38 -2.58
N THR A 127 -1.85 -18.32 -3.68
CA THR A 127 -0.93 -19.39 -4.09
C THR A 127 0.53 -18.97 -3.93
N LYS A 128 1.44 -19.96 -3.84
CA LYS A 128 2.89 -19.72 -3.80
C LYS A 128 3.39 -19.16 -5.14
N ALA A 129 2.85 -19.63 -6.26
CA ALA A 129 3.21 -19.16 -7.60
C ALA A 129 2.85 -17.68 -7.77
N ASP A 130 1.61 -17.30 -7.42
CA ASP A 130 1.13 -15.91 -7.47
C ASP A 130 2.01 -14.99 -6.61
N ARG A 131 2.41 -15.47 -5.42
CA ARG A 131 3.30 -14.70 -4.52
C ARG A 131 4.63 -14.37 -5.19
N VAL A 132 5.25 -15.36 -5.84
CA VAL A 132 6.55 -15.18 -6.53
C VAL A 132 6.37 -14.21 -7.69
N PHE A 133 5.35 -14.42 -8.51
CA PHE A 133 5.02 -13.55 -9.64
C PHE A 133 4.80 -12.09 -9.20
N VAL A 134 3.91 -11.87 -8.24
CA VAL A 134 3.58 -10.55 -7.70
C VAL A 134 4.80 -9.84 -7.11
N ARG A 135 5.72 -10.57 -6.47
CA ARG A 135 6.98 -10.02 -5.95
C ARG A 135 7.94 -9.61 -7.07
N GLN A 136 8.08 -10.42 -8.12
CA GLN A 136 8.91 -10.08 -9.28
C GLN A 136 8.42 -8.81 -9.98
N GLN A 137 7.10 -8.61 -10.06
CA GLN A 137 6.48 -7.41 -10.63
C GLN A 137 6.43 -6.21 -9.66
N GLY A 138 7.04 -6.30 -8.48
CA GLY A 138 7.11 -5.20 -7.52
C GLY A 138 5.79 -4.84 -6.82
N ARG A 139 4.81 -5.76 -6.82
CA ARG A 139 3.51 -5.69 -6.13
C ARG A 139 2.59 -4.54 -6.58
N ARG A 140 2.89 -3.84 -7.67
CA ARG A 140 2.08 -2.72 -8.17
C ARG A 140 1.48 -3.07 -9.51
N PHE A 141 0.16 -2.98 -9.62
CA PHE A 141 -0.55 -3.34 -10.84
C PHE A 141 -1.56 -2.26 -11.20
N VAL A 142 -1.72 -2.01 -12.51
CA VAL A 142 -2.79 -1.15 -13.02
C VAL A 142 -3.96 -2.02 -13.40
N VAL A 143 -5.14 -1.71 -12.85
CA VAL A 143 -6.36 -2.50 -13.00
C VAL A 143 -7.49 -1.57 -13.41
N ARG A 144 -8.46 -2.05 -14.20
CA ARG A 144 -9.65 -1.24 -14.53
C ARG A 144 -10.56 -1.17 -13.31
N LYS A 145 -11.20 -0.02 -13.09
CA LYS A 145 -12.06 0.18 -11.91
C LYS A 145 -13.20 -0.83 -11.81
N LYS A 146 -13.80 -1.19 -12.95
CA LYS A 146 -14.88 -2.17 -13.03
C LYS A 146 -14.48 -3.59 -12.60
N ASP A 147 -13.17 -3.87 -12.55
CA ASP A 147 -12.63 -5.17 -12.19
C ASP A 147 -12.20 -5.21 -10.70
N LEU A 148 -12.49 -4.15 -9.92
CA LEU A 148 -12.20 -4.05 -8.48
C LEU A 148 -13.46 -4.29 -7.64
N PHE A 149 -13.36 -5.17 -6.65
CA PHE A 149 -14.44 -5.48 -5.71
C PHE A 149 -14.00 -5.16 -4.29
N VAL A 150 -14.80 -4.44 -3.51
CA VAL A 150 -14.50 -4.19 -2.09
C VAL A 150 -14.54 -5.51 -1.33
N LYS A 151 -13.53 -5.74 -0.50
CA LYS A 151 -13.46 -6.88 0.42
C LYS A 151 -14.20 -6.60 1.72
#